data_AF-A0A2N1PH49-F1
#
_entry.id   AF-A0A2N1PH49-F1
#
_cell.length_a   1.000
_cell.length_b   1.000
_cell.length_c   1.000
_cell.angle_alpha   90.00
_cell.angle_beta   90.00
_cell.angle_gamma   90.00
#
_symmetry.space_group_name_H-M   'P 1'
#
loop_
_entity.id
_entity.type
_entity.pdbx_description
1 polymer ?
#
loop_
_entity_poly.entity_id
_entity_poly.type
_entity_poly.pdbx_seq_one_letter_code
_entity_poly.pdbx_strand_id
1 'polypeptide(L)'
;MKKGYSVFGKAYEVMFRSDLHDEDSIDHYILRNMILLDKDSKSFLYKNPRQISDDIKFHELYEFSKQFEGSDTLDTIKNISKLLYKIVEGFDAPFEDMIFGGKEKEIIKRGTDWCTDISRVGAALLQCLKIPSRIVVLVNNNVAYNGHQVVEAYVDGKYMMCDFLY
;
A
#
# COMPACT_ATOMS: atom_id res chain seq x y z
N MET A 1 -16.41 15.26 1.56
CA MET A 1 -15.20 14.43 1.70
C MET A 1 -14.19 14.87 0.65
N LYS A 2 -13.01 15.32 1.07
CA LYS A 2 -11.95 15.80 0.15
C LYS A 2 -11.24 14.61 -0.48
N LYS A 3 -11.01 14.66 -1.79
CA LYS A 3 -10.48 13.55 -2.58
C LYS A 3 -9.52 14.03 -3.67
N GLY A 4 -8.50 13.22 -3.97
CA GLY A 4 -7.58 13.40 -5.10
C GLY A 4 -6.27 14.10 -4.76
N TYR A 5 -5.48 14.44 -5.78
CA TYR A 5 -4.11 14.94 -5.64
C TYR A 5 -3.91 16.12 -4.69
N SER A 6 -4.90 17.00 -4.58
CA SER A 6 -4.78 18.26 -3.82
C SER A 6 -5.14 18.15 -2.34
N VAL A 7 -5.44 16.95 -1.82
CA VAL A 7 -5.90 16.78 -0.43
C VAL A 7 -4.89 17.26 0.62
N PHE A 8 -3.61 17.32 0.28
CA PHE A 8 -2.52 17.78 1.16
C PHE A 8 -1.98 19.17 0.77
N GLY A 9 -2.69 19.92 -0.08
CA GLY A 9 -2.29 21.26 -0.50
C GLY A 9 -1.46 21.28 -1.79
N LYS A 10 -1.05 22.49 -2.20
CA LYS A 10 -0.53 22.72 -3.56
C LYS A 10 0.81 22.04 -3.85
N ALA A 11 1.73 22.01 -2.89
CA ALA A 11 3.03 21.38 -3.07
C ALA A 11 2.89 19.87 -3.36
N TYR A 12 2.10 19.17 -2.56
CA TYR A 12 1.80 17.76 -2.78
C TYR A 12 0.98 17.51 -4.05
N GLU A 13 0.06 18.43 -4.41
CA GLU A 13 -0.66 18.32 -5.68
C GLU A 13 0.31 18.31 -6.88
N VAL A 14 1.28 19.22 -6.90
CA VAL A 14 2.28 19.27 -7.97
C VAL A 14 3.11 17.99 -7.97
N MET A 15 3.59 17.56 -6.80
CA MET A 15 4.38 16.34 -6.65
C MET A 15 3.66 15.11 -7.20
N PHE A 16 2.43 14.82 -6.74
CA PHE A 16 1.71 13.61 -7.16
C PHE A 16 1.25 13.63 -8.62
N ARG A 17 1.13 14.82 -9.22
CA ARG A 17 0.87 14.94 -10.67
C ARG A 17 2.12 14.74 -11.50
N SER A 18 3.29 14.96 -10.91
CA SER A 18 4.61 14.74 -11.50
C SER A 18 5.24 13.43 -11.02
N ASP A 19 4.43 12.51 -10.54
CA ASP A 19 4.86 11.18 -10.14
C ASP A 19 5.46 10.43 -11.35
N LEU A 20 6.45 9.57 -11.11
CA LEU A 20 7.20 8.87 -12.15
C LEU A 20 6.44 7.65 -12.70
N HIS A 21 5.40 7.19 -12.02
CA HIS A 21 4.56 6.11 -12.51
C HIS A 21 3.80 6.54 -13.78
N ASP A 22 3.44 5.55 -14.61
CA ASP A 22 2.60 5.77 -15.78
C ASP A 22 1.26 6.42 -15.37
N GLU A 23 0.73 7.39 -16.13
CA GLU A 23 -0.49 8.13 -15.76
C GLU A 23 -1.74 7.22 -15.67
N ASP A 24 -1.73 6.10 -16.40
CA ASP A 24 -2.77 5.07 -16.41
C ASP A 24 -2.50 3.94 -15.40
N SER A 25 -1.44 4.06 -14.60
CA SER A 25 -1.08 3.09 -13.56
C SER A 25 -2.09 3.06 -12.40
N ILE A 26 -2.03 1.95 -11.65
CA ILE A 26 -2.77 1.81 -10.40
C ILE A 26 -2.34 2.83 -9.35
N ASP A 27 -1.08 3.26 -9.37
CA ASP A 27 -0.53 4.25 -8.43
C ASP A 27 -1.18 5.62 -8.67
N HIS A 28 -1.26 6.07 -9.92
CA HIS A 28 -2.03 7.27 -10.29
C HIS A 28 -3.52 7.10 -9.97
N TYR A 29 -4.10 5.91 -10.17
CA TYR A 29 -5.49 5.65 -9.78
C TYR A 29 -5.69 5.79 -8.26
N ILE A 30 -4.80 5.27 -7.43
CA ILE A 30 -4.82 5.39 -5.97
C ILE A 30 -4.73 6.87 -5.57
N LEU A 31 -3.76 7.61 -6.10
CA LEU A 31 -3.57 9.03 -5.80
C LEU A 31 -4.76 9.91 -6.22
N ARG A 32 -5.40 9.64 -7.38
CA ARG A 32 -6.64 10.32 -7.79
C ARG A 32 -7.82 10.00 -6.87
N ASN A 33 -7.79 8.83 -6.23
CA ASN A 33 -8.89 8.34 -5.42
C ASN A 33 -8.69 8.45 -3.92
N MET A 34 -7.52 8.91 -3.46
CA MET A 34 -7.23 9.08 -2.04
C MET A 34 -8.21 10.05 -1.38
N ILE A 35 -8.57 9.75 -0.14
CA ILE A 35 -9.48 10.54 0.67
C ILE A 35 -8.68 11.11 1.84
N LEU A 36 -8.81 12.43 2.07
CA LEU A 36 -8.22 13.03 3.25
C LEU A 36 -8.87 12.47 4.51
N LEU A 37 -8.07 11.97 5.45
CA LEU A 37 -8.55 11.67 6.80
C LEU A 37 -8.70 12.97 7.60
N ASP A 38 -9.94 13.42 7.79
CA ASP A 38 -10.29 14.58 8.62
C ASP A 38 -11.57 14.28 9.43
N LYS A 39 -12.10 15.29 10.13
CA LYS A 39 -13.31 15.12 10.96
C LYS A 39 -14.52 14.65 10.15
N ASP A 40 -14.61 15.04 8.87
CA ASP A 40 -15.76 14.76 8.02
C ASP A 40 -15.69 13.36 7.39
N SER A 41 -14.49 12.87 7.12
CA SER A 41 -14.27 11.55 6.51
C SER A 41 -14.05 10.41 7.50
N LYS A 42 -13.67 10.71 8.76
CA LYS A 42 -13.28 9.71 9.76
C LYS A 42 -14.32 8.59 9.94
N SER A 43 -15.59 8.95 10.12
CA SER A 43 -16.67 7.96 10.34
C SER A 43 -16.90 7.08 9.10
N PHE A 44 -16.75 7.65 7.91
CA PHE A 44 -16.85 6.91 6.65
C PHE A 44 -15.67 5.95 6.46
N LEU A 45 -14.44 6.37 6.79
CA LEU A 45 -13.22 5.59 6.61
C LEU A 45 -13.09 4.48 7.65
N TYR A 46 -13.48 4.71 8.91
CA TYR A 46 -13.29 3.74 10.00
C TYR A 46 -14.53 2.90 10.33
N LYS A 47 -15.46 2.76 9.39
CA LYS A 47 -16.50 1.72 9.46
C LYS A 47 -15.93 0.34 9.13
N ASN A 48 -16.71 -0.71 9.38
CA ASN A 48 -16.37 -2.08 8.97
C ASN A 48 -15.97 -2.10 7.48
N PRO A 49 -14.88 -2.77 7.12
CA PRO A 49 -14.41 -2.82 5.74
C PRO A 49 -15.45 -3.53 4.86
N ARG A 50 -15.41 -3.24 3.57
CA ARG A 50 -16.15 -4.04 2.59
C ARG A 50 -15.52 -5.41 2.48
N GLN A 51 -16.35 -6.42 2.22
CA GLN A 51 -15.87 -7.75 1.90
C GLN A 51 -15.03 -7.70 0.61
N ILE A 52 -13.90 -8.41 0.62
CA ILE A 52 -13.07 -8.57 -0.58
C ILE A 52 -13.78 -9.50 -1.56
N SER A 53 -13.90 -9.05 -2.82
CA SER A 53 -14.53 -9.81 -3.91
C SER A 53 -13.94 -11.23 -4.04
N ASP A 54 -14.75 -12.19 -4.46
CA ASP A 54 -14.28 -13.54 -4.77
C ASP A 54 -13.49 -13.61 -6.07
N ASP A 55 -13.56 -12.58 -6.91
CA ASP A 55 -12.70 -12.42 -8.08
C ASP A 55 -11.22 -12.22 -7.72
N ILE A 56 -10.90 -11.96 -6.45
CA ILE A 56 -9.50 -11.90 -5.98
C ILE A 56 -8.73 -13.19 -6.27
N LYS A 57 -9.42 -14.33 -6.46
CA LYS A 57 -8.81 -15.60 -6.89
C LYS A 57 -8.14 -15.53 -8.27
N PHE A 58 -8.51 -14.55 -9.09
CA PHE A 58 -7.91 -14.31 -10.40
C PHE A 58 -6.72 -13.34 -10.34
N HIS A 59 -6.41 -12.77 -9.18
CA HIS A 59 -5.24 -11.94 -8.99
C HIS A 59 -3.96 -12.77 -9.14
N GLU A 60 -2.93 -12.24 -9.80
CA GLU A 60 -1.72 -13.00 -10.12
C GLU A 60 -0.96 -13.50 -8.87
N LEU A 61 -1.07 -12.75 -7.76
CA LEU A 61 -0.48 -13.13 -6.48
C LEU A 61 -1.35 -14.09 -5.64
N TYR A 62 -2.54 -14.49 -6.10
CA TYR A 62 -3.47 -15.25 -5.27
C TYR A 62 -2.88 -16.57 -4.77
N GLU A 63 -2.43 -17.45 -5.68
CA GLU A 63 -1.81 -18.73 -5.32
C GLU A 63 -0.48 -18.53 -4.58
N PHE A 64 0.32 -17.54 -5.01
CA PHE A 64 1.57 -17.20 -4.33
C PHE A 64 1.34 -16.79 -2.87
N SER A 65 0.24 -16.09 -2.56
CA SER A 65 -0.05 -15.61 -1.22
C SER A 65 -0.32 -16.75 -0.22
N LYS A 66 -0.85 -17.89 -0.68
CA LYS A 66 -1.28 -19.01 0.17
C LYS A 66 -0.16 -19.60 1.02
N GLN A 67 1.09 -19.54 0.55
CA GLN A 67 2.24 -20.03 1.33
C GLN A 67 2.54 -19.21 2.59
N PHE A 68 1.94 -18.01 2.72
CA PHE A 68 2.12 -17.13 3.89
C PHE A 68 0.95 -17.18 4.87
N GLU A 69 -0.09 -17.97 4.57
CA GLU A 69 -1.23 -18.16 5.47
C GLU A 69 -0.75 -18.75 6.81
N GLY A 70 -1.03 -18.02 7.88
CA GLY A 70 -0.66 -18.37 9.25
C GLY A 70 -1.77 -19.11 9.99
N SER A 71 -1.53 -19.40 11.26
CA SER A 71 -2.56 -20.02 12.12
C SER A 71 -3.75 -19.08 12.40
N ASP A 72 -3.48 -17.77 12.35
CA ASP A 72 -4.46 -16.71 12.46
C ASP A 72 -4.08 -15.50 11.56
N THR A 73 -4.89 -14.44 11.64
CA THR A 73 -4.66 -13.22 10.85
C THR A 73 -3.35 -12.50 11.21
N LEU A 74 -2.98 -12.47 12.49
CA LEU A 74 -1.76 -11.81 12.94
C LEU A 74 -0.52 -12.59 12.49
N ASP A 75 -0.54 -13.91 12.57
CA ASP A 75 0.52 -14.77 12.07
C ASP A 75 0.67 -14.65 10.55
N THR A 76 -0.44 -14.54 9.82
CA THR A 76 -0.43 -14.26 8.38
C THR A 76 0.27 -12.93 8.07
N ILE A 77 -0.10 -11.86 8.79
CA ILE A 77 0.54 -10.54 8.64
C ILE A 77 2.03 -10.61 8.97
N LYS A 78 2.44 -11.32 10.04
CA LYS A 78 3.86 -11.52 10.38
C LYS A 78 4.61 -12.26 9.27
N ASN A 79 4.02 -13.29 8.67
CA ASN A 79 4.64 -14.05 7.58
C ASN A 79 4.85 -13.17 6.34
N ILE A 80 3.85 -12.38 5.95
CA ILE A 80 3.98 -11.39 4.87
C ILE A 80 5.04 -10.34 5.23
N SER A 81 5.05 -9.83 6.46
CA SER A 81 6.03 -8.83 6.91
C SER A 81 7.46 -9.37 6.79
N LYS A 82 7.71 -10.62 7.19
CA LYS A 82 9.02 -11.27 7.03
C LYS A 82 9.46 -11.38 5.57
N LEU A 83 8.53 -11.73 4.67
CA LEU A 83 8.82 -11.76 3.24
C LEU A 83 9.25 -10.38 2.74
N LEU A 84 8.45 -9.36 3.02
CA LEU A 84 8.68 -8.01 2.49
C LEU A 84 9.91 -7.36 3.11
N TYR A 85 10.14 -7.55 4.41
CA TYR A 85 11.36 -7.11 5.08
C TYR A 85 12.60 -7.73 4.43
N LYS A 86 12.57 -9.02 4.08
CA LYS A 86 13.70 -9.66 3.37
C LYS A 86 13.93 -9.05 1.98
N ILE A 87 12.88 -8.63 1.29
CA ILE A 87 13.00 -7.94 -0.01
C ILE A 87 13.66 -6.58 0.17
N VAL A 88 13.23 -5.82 1.19
CA VAL A 88 13.78 -4.50 1.52
C VAL A 88 15.25 -4.61 1.94
N GLU A 89 15.56 -5.50 2.89
CA GLU A 89 16.91 -5.72 3.42
C GLU A 89 17.90 -6.18 2.33
N GLY A 90 17.39 -6.92 1.33
CA GLY A 90 18.19 -7.41 0.21
C GLY A 90 18.35 -6.41 -0.94
N PHE A 91 17.77 -5.22 -0.86
CA PHE A 91 17.84 -4.22 -1.93
C PHE A 91 19.02 -3.26 -1.70
N ASP A 92 19.89 -3.11 -2.72
CA ASP A 92 21.13 -2.33 -2.63
C ASP A 92 21.38 -1.40 -3.82
N ALA A 93 20.40 -1.25 -4.72
CA ALA A 93 20.55 -0.39 -5.88
C ALA A 93 20.52 1.09 -5.47
N PRO A 94 21.37 1.94 -6.09
CA PRO A 94 21.33 3.37 -5.85
C PRO A 94 20.04 3.98 -6.40
N PHE A 95 19.65 5.14 -5.86
CA PHE A 95 18.37 5.79 -6.19
C PHE A 95 18.20 6.05 -7.69
N GLU A 96 19.27 6.43 -8.38
CA GLU A 96 19.27 6.76 -9.81
C GLU A 96 18.94 5.55 -10.70
N ASP A 97 19.18 4.34 -10.21
CA ASP A 97 18.94 3.08 -10.91
C ASP A 97 17.64 2.39 -10.46
N MET A 98 16.90 3.00 -9.51
CA MET A 98 15.64 2.44 -9.03
C MET A 98 14.58 2.47 -10.13
N ILE A 99 13.87 1.34 -10.25
CA ILE A 99 12.64 1.24 -11.02
C ILE A 99 11.47 1.44 -10.04
N PHE A 100 10.49 2.25 -10.40
CA PHE A 100 9.31 2.51 -9.58
C PHE A 100 8.06 1.88 -10.22
N GLY A 101 7.21 1.27 -9.42
CA GLY A 101 5.97 0.68 -9.90
C GLY A 101 6.13 -0.68 -10.57
N GLY A 102 5.23 -0.93 -11.53
CA GLY A 102 5.04 -2.23 -12.20
C GLY A 102 3.98 -3.09 -11.50
N LYS A 103 3.74 -4.30 -12.00
CA LYS A 103 2.84 -5.25 -11.32
C LYS A 103 3.44 -5.71 -10.00
N GLU A 104 2.62 -6.09 -9.04
CA GLU A 104 3.08 -6.50 -7.70
C GLU A 104 4.05 -7.69 -7.77
N LYS A 105 3.86 -8.61 -8.72
CA LYS A 105 4.79 -9.73 -8.95
C LYS A 105 6.13 -9.28 -9.53
N GLU A 106 6.12 -8.26 -10.39
CA GLU A 106 7.34 -7.68 -10.94
C GLU A 106 8.14 -6.98 -9.83
N ILE A 107 7.44 -6.25 -8.95
CA ILE A 107 8.03 -5.65 -7.74
C ILE A 107 8.69 -6.70 -6.86
N ILE A 108 7.98 -7.79 -6.52
CA ILE A 108 8.54 -8.89 -5.72
C ILE A 108 9.82 -9.44 -6.37
N LYS A 109 9.81 -9.61 -7.71
CA LYS A 109 10.94 -10.20 -8.44
C LYS A 109 12.15 -9.27 -8.49
N ARG A 110 11.96 -7.97 -8.72
CA ARG A 110 13.06 -7.01 -8.84
C ARG A 110 13.61 -6.56 -7.48
N GLY A 111 12.80 -6.66 -6.43
CA GLY A 111 13.10 -6.10 -5.13
C GLY A 111 13.06 -4.58 -5.11
N THR A 112 12.84 -4.01 -3.93
CA THR A 112 12.81 -2.57 -3.71
C THR A 112 12.76 -2.26 -2.21
N ASP A 113 13.27 -1.10 -1.83
CA ASP A 113 13.05 -0.45 -0.54
C ASP A 113 12.10 0.75 -0.66
N TRP A 114 11.39 0.90 -1.78
CA TRP A 114 10.46 2.01 -1.97
C TRP A 114 9.13 1.75 -1.25
N CYS A 115 8.77 2.63 -0.31
CA CYS A 115 7.57 2.47 0.53
C CYS A 115 6.27 2.27 -0.28
N THR A 116 6.14 2.93 -1.43
CA THR A 116 4.92 2.87 -2.25
C THR A 116 4.73 1.46 -2.82
N ASP A 117 5.81 0.89 -3.37
CA ASP A 117 5.81 -0.43 -3.97
C ASP A 117 5.60 -1.53 -2.92
N ILE A 118 6.35 -1.47 -1.81
CA ILE A 118 6.26 -2.45 -0.73
C ILE A 118 4.88 -2.44 -0.09
N SER A 119 4.30 -1.26 0.16
CA SER A 119 2.94 -1.17 0.71
C SER A 119 1.88 -1.67 -0.27
N ARG A 120 2.05 -1.44 -1.59
CA ARG A 120 1.12 -1.98 -2.59
C ARG A 120 1.17 -3.50 -2.65
N VAL A 121 2.37 -4.08 -2.65
CA VAL A 121 2.55 -5.54 -2.59
C VAL A 121 1.94 -6.11 -1.30
N GLY A 122 2.23 -5.50 -0.15
CA GLY A 122 1.68 -5.94 1.14
C GLY A 122 0.16 -5.89 1.19
N ALA A 123 -0.45 -4.81 0.70
CA ALA A 123 -1.90 -4.70 0.60
C ALA A 123 -2.50 -5.80 -0.29
N ALA A 124 -1.92 -6.02 -1.48
CA ALA A 124 -2.38 -7.04 -2.42
C ALA A 124 -2.27 -8.47 -1.85
N LEU A 125 -1.15 -8.81 -1.19
CA LEU A 125 -0.96 -10.11 -0.55
C LEU A 125 -1.99 -10.35 0.57
N LEU A 126 -2.23 -9.35 1.43
CA LEU A 126 -3.27 -9.43 2.46
C LEU A 126 -4.67 -9.64 1.85
N GLN A 127 -5.00 -8.90 0.79
CA GLN A 127 -6.30 -9.04 0.13
C GLN A 127 -6.47 -10.42 -0.53
N CYS A 128 -5.41 -10.98 -1.13
CA CYS A 128 -5.41 -12.34 -1.66
C CYS A 128 -5.70 -13.39 -0.58
N LEU A 129 -5.29 -13.12 0.67
CA LEU A 129 -5.60 -13.94 1.86
C LEU A 129 -6.90 -13.53 2.56
N LYS A 130 -7.76 -12.78 1.88
CA LYS A 130 -9.07 -12.31 2.37
C LYS A 130 -8.99 -11.44 3.64
N ILE A 131 -7.83 -10.84 3.92
CA ILE A 131 -7.66 -9.85 4.99
C ILE A 131 -7.94 -8.46 4.40
N PRO A 132 -9.02 -7.77 4.80
CA PRO A 132 -9.31 -6.43 4.28
C PRO A 132 -8.18 -5.47 4.61
N SER A 133 -7.60 -4.86 3.59
CA SER A 133 -6.50 -3.93 3.76
C SER A 133 -6.62 -2.73 2.82
N ARG A 134 -5.96 -1.62 3.16
CA ARG A 134 -5.90 -0.42 2.32
C ARG A 134 -4.57 0.28 2.47
N ILE A 135 -4.19 1.00 1.43
CA ILE A 135 -3.03 1.90 1.46
C ILE A 135 -3.36 3.17 2.24
N VAL A 136 -2.41 3.63 3.05
CA VAL A 136 -2.45 4.91 3.75
C VAL A 136 -1.22 5.71 3.39
N VAL A 137 -1.45 6.94 2.92
CA VAL A 137 -0.39 7.90 2.61
C VAL A 137 -0.28 8.87 3.77
N LEU A 138 0.87 8.85 4.44
CA LEU A 138 1.26 9.74 5.52
C LEU A 138 2.08 10.88 4.94
N VAL A 139 1.73 12.13 5.28
CA VAL A 139 2.45 13.30 4.77
C VAL A 139 2.73 14.30 5.87
N ASN A 140 3.87 14.99 5.78
CA ASN A 140 4.15 16.15 6.58
C ASN A 140 3.85 17.43 5.78
N ASN A 141 2.70 18.05 6.03
CA ASN A 141 2.29 19.27 5.31
C ASN A 141 3.22 20.47 5.51
N ASN A 142 4.17 20.42 6.44
CA ASN A 142 5.16 21.48 6.66
C ASN A 142 6.46 21.28 5.84
N VAL A 143 6.66 20.10 5.24
CA VAL A 143 7.87 19.75 4.51
C VAL A 143 7.47 19.07 3.20
N ALA A 144 7.69 19.75 2.08
CA ALA A 144 7.42 19.18 0.77
C ALA A 144 8.25 17.90 0.55
N TYR A 145 7.69 16.94 -0.20
CA TYR A 145 8.33 15.65 -0.52
C TYR A 145 8.67 14.79 0.70
N ASN A 146 8.04 15.07 1.85
CA ASN A 146 8.16 14.25 3.05
C ASN A 146 6.87 13.44 3.24
N GLY A 147 6.88 12.21 2.74
CA GLY A 147 5.76 11.30 2.86
C GLY A 147 6.22 9.87 3.07
N HIS A 148 5.30 9.05 3.55
CA HIS A 148 5.49 7.61 3.73
C HIS A 148 4.22 6.88 3.38
N GLN A 149 4.33 5.69 2.80
CA GLN A 149 3.18 4.86 2.49
C GLN A 149 3.21 3.60 3.34
N VAL A 150 2.10 3.33 4.02
CA VAL A 150 1.87 2.14 4.85
C VAL A 150 0.56 1.46 4.45
N VAL A 151 0.26 0.34 5.09
CA VAL A 151 -1.01 -0.38 4.93
C VAL A 151 -1.78 -0.36 6.24
N GLU A 152 -3.09 -0.21 6.19
CA GLU A 152 -3.98 -0.56 7.30
C GLU A 152 -4.68 -1.88 6.98
N ALA A 153 -4.59 -2.87 7.86
CA ALA A 153 -5.30 -4.15 7.79
C ALA A 153 -6.40 -4.20 8.85
N TYR A 154 -7.54 -4.82 8.53
CA TYR A 154 -8.64 -5.00 9.49
C TYR A 154 -8.52 -6.36 10.19
N VAL A 155 -8.29 -6.32 11.50
CA VAL A 155 -8.05 -7.48 12.37
C VAL A 155 -8.92 -7.35 13.62
N ASP A 156 -9.70 -8.38 13.92
CA ASP A 156 -10.51 -8.50 15.16
C ASP A 156 -11.32 -7.24 15.51
N GLY A 157 -11.98 -6.65 14.51
CA GLY A 157 -12.85 -5.48 14.71
C GLY A 157 -12.13 -4.13 14.65
N LYS A 158 -10.83 -4.10 14.35
CA LYS A 158 -10.00 -2.88 14.39
C LYS A 158 -9.13 -2.77 13.15
N TYR A 159 -8.79 -1.54 12.78
CA TYR A 159 -7.73 -1.28 11.80
C TYR A 159 -6.38 -1.24 12.52
N MET A 160 -5.43 -2.02 12.04
CA MET A 160 -4.06 -2.09 12.49
C MET A 160 -3.15 -1.57 11.38
N MET A 161 -2.18 -0.73 11.73
CA MET A 161 -1.16 -0.27 10.79
C MET A 161 -0.11 -1.35 10.60
N CYS A 162 0.21 -1.64 9.34
CA CYS A 162 1.28 -2.50 8.88
C CYS A 162 2.23 -1.64 8.06
N ASP A 163 3.37 -1.30 8.65
CA ASP A 163 4.48 -0.75 7.91
C ASP A 163 5.34 -1.92 7.44
N PHE A 164 5.43 -2.12 6.13
CA PHE A 164 6.16 -3.25 5.55
C PHE A 164 7.58 -2.86 5.15
N LEU A 165 7.93 -1.58 5.26
CA LEU A 165 9.29 -1.10 5.01
C LEU A 165 10.21 -1.31 6.23
N TYR A 166 9.64 -1.33 7.45
CA TYR A 166 10.38 -1.35 8.71
C TYR A 166 9.97 -2.50 9.64
#